data_AF-A0A2Z4L8W4-F1
#
_entry.id   AF-A0A2Z4L8W4-F1
#
_cell.length_a   1.000
_cell.length_b   1.000
_cell.length_c   1.000
_cell.angle_alpha   90.00
_cell.angle_beta   90.00
_cell.angle_gamma   90.00
#
_symmetry.space_group_name_H-M   'P 1'
#
loop_
_entity.id
_entity.type
_entity.pdbx_description
1 polymer ?
#
loop_
_entity_poly.entity_id
_entity_poly.type
_entity_poly.pdbx_seq_one_letter_code
_entity_poly.pdbx_strand_id
1 'polypeptide(L)'
;MEVIEVSRQIMEYLGVFKGSKPVLHNTEAMIIKGKTHDKLKQDEIIPKLEELFEHLNIRRVYLSSQKAKKFTDRADKKLRKVAEVYDESAGISGLERMKMSFEMTGCVAEYMIGEMDSDIVVYVMVWFDKSEYWPMFVESAVIKLDPEDDD
;
A
#
# COMPACT_ATOMS: atom_id res chain seq x y z
N MET A 1 -12.36 -7.83 8.98
CA MET A 1 -12.52 -6.36 8.87
C MET A 1 -12.90 -6.01 7.44
N GLU A 2 -13.56 -4.87 7.20
CA GLU A 2 -13.86 -4.41 5.85
C GLU A 2 -12.70 -3.60 5.26
N VAL A 3 -12.55 -3.63 3.93
CA VAL A 3 -11.47 -2.95 3.19
C VAL A 3 -11.37 -1.47 3.56
N ILE A 4 -12.50 -0.76 3.57
CA ILE A 4 -12.57 0.67 3.85
C ILE A 4 -12.10 0.97 5.29
N GLU A 5 -12.49 0.15 6.25
CA GLU A 5 -12.12 0.34 7.65
C GLU A 5 -10.63 0.12 7.87
N VAL A 6 -10.04 -0.92 7.27
CA VAL A 6 -8.60 -1.16 7.32
C VAL A 6 -7.84 0.02 6.70
N SER A 7 -8.25 0.49 5.52
CA SER A 7 -7.63 1.65 4.88
C SER A 7 -7.70 2.91 5.75
N ARG A 8 -8.85 3.19 6.37
CA ARG A 8 -9.01 4.32 7.29
C ARG A 8 -8.03 4.23 8.46
N GLN A 9 -7.98 3.08 9.13
CA GLN A 9 -7.11 2.85 10.29
C GLN A 9 -5.63 2.99 9.95
N ILE A 10 -5.18 2.48 8.79
CA ILE A 10 -3.81 2.67 8.31
C ILE A 10 -3.49 4.16 8.15
N MET A 11 -4.37 4.90 7.48
CA MET A 11 -4.14 6.32 7.21
C MET A 11 -4.23 7.17 8.50
N GLU A 12 -5.05 6.78 9.47
CA GLU A 12 -5.15 7.43 10.77
C GLU A 12 -3.89 7.16 11.62
N TYR A 13 -3.43 5.92 11.67
CA TYR A 13 -2.22 5.53 12.40
C TYR A 13 -0.99 6.30 11.89
N LEU A 14 -0.89 6.47 10.58
CA LEU A 14 0.20 7.21 9.94
C LEU A 14 -0.01 8.74 9.94
N GLY A 15 -1.08 9.24 10.58
CA GLY A 15 -1.35 10.69 10.70
C GLY A 15 -1.71 11.38 9.39
N VAL A 16 -2.08 10.63 8.34
CA VAL A 16 -2.31 11.13 6.97
C VAL A 16 -3.76 11.11 6.51
N PHE A 17 -4.68 10.65 7.36
CA PHE A 17 -6.09 10.54 6.98
C PHE A 17 -6.69 11.90 6.59
N LYS A 18 -6.39 12.97 7.33
CA LYS A 18 -6.90 14.31 7.05
C LYS A 18 -6.26 14.87 5.77
N GLY A 19 -7.07 15.06 4.73
CA GLY A 19 -6.60 15.53 3.42
C GLY A 19 -6.10 14.40 2.50
N SER A 20 -6.25 13.15 2.92
CA SER A 20 -6.09 12.00 2.03
C SER A 20 -7.11 12.03 0.89
N LYS A 21 -6.74 11.43 -0.24
CA LYS A 21 -7.57 11.33 -1.43
C LYS A 21 -7.64 9.87 -1.87
N PRO A 22 -8.85 9.28 -2.00
CA PRO A 22 -8.96 7.97 -2.61
C PRO A 22 -8.62 8.10 -4.10
N VAL A 23 -7.79 7.18 -4.58
CA VAL A 23 -7.52 6.96 -6.01
C VAL A 23 -8.41 5.85 -6.54
N LEU A 24 -8.71 4.87 -5.70
CA LEU A 24 -9.74 3.86 -5.93
C LEU A 24 -10.59 3.73 -4.68
N HIS A 25 -11.91 3.73 -4.85
CA HIS A 25 -12.87 3.51 -3.78
C HIS A 25 -13.90 2.48 -4.23
N ASN A 26 -13.70 1.24 -3.80
CA ASN A 26 -14.61 0.12 -4.02
C ASN A 26 -14.72 -0.69 -2.71
N THR A 27 -15.85 -1.36 -2.51
CA THR A 27 -16.08 -2.22 -1.32
C THR A 27 -15.06 -3.34 -1.18
N GLU A 28 -14.46 -3.78 -2.29
CA GLU A 28 -13.48 -4.87 -2.34
C GLU A 28 -12.04 -4.38 -2.53
N ALA A 29 -11.82 -3.12 -2.89
CA ALA A 29 -10.49 -2.57 -3.08
C ALA A 29 -10.48 -1.06 -2.83
N MET A 30 -9.52 -0.61 -2.03
CA MET A 30 -9.33 0.80 -1.75
C MET A 30 -7.86 1.16 -1.92
N ILE A 31 -7.59 2.17 -2.74
CA ILE A 31 -6.26 2.78 -2.87
C ILE A 31 -6.41 4.21 -2.41
N ILE A 32 -5.66 4.59 -1.38
CA ILE A 32 -5.73 5.91 -0.78
C ILE A 32 -4.34 6.51 -0.66
N LYS A 33 -4.21 7.77 -1.08
CA LYS A 33 -2.97 8.54 -1.00
C LYS A 33 -3.13 9.65 0.03
N GLY A 34 -2.12 9.85 0.85
CA GLY A 34 -2.07 10.90 1.86
C GLY A 34 -0.71 11.54 1.89
N LYS A 35 -0.65 12.71 2.52
CA LYS A 35 0.56 13.51 2.67
C LYS A 35 0.78 13.71 4.16
N THR A 36 1.94 13.31 4.67
CA THR A 36 2.30 13.57 6.06
C THR A 36 3.23 14.77 6.17
N HIS A 37 3.16 15.40 7.32
CA HIS A 37 4.08 16.44 7.78
C HIS A 37 5.12 15.88 8.76
N ASP A 38 4.99 14.62 9.17
CA ASP A 38 5.99 13.95 9.97
C ASP A 38 7.29 13.81 9.18
N LYS A 39 8.39 13.73 9.92
CA LYS A 39 9.75 13.57 9.38
C LYS A 39 10.30 12.26 9.91
N LEU A 40 10.13 11.19 9.14
CA LEU A 40 10.78 9.92 9.37
C LEU A 40 12.03 9.89 8.51
N LYS A 41 13.13 9.44 9.10
CA LYS A 41 14.31 9.06 8.32
C LYS A 41 14.04 7.75 7.60
N GLN A 42 14.78 7.50 6.53
CA GLN A 42 14.64 6.29 5.73
C GLN A 42 14.69 5.00 6.58
N ASP A 43 15.63 4.93 7.51
CA ASP A 43 15.86 3.78 8.39
C ASP A 43 14.76 3.60 9.45
N GLU A 44 13.91 4.60 9.67
CA GLU A 44 12.78 4.55 10.61
C GLU A 44 11.48 4.08 9.94
N ILE A 45 11.41 4.06 8.60
CA ILE A 45 10.17 3.74 7.87
C ILE A 45 9.76 2.29 8.07
N ILE A 46 10.66 1.33 7.82
CA ILE A 46 10.33 -0.10 7.97
C ILE A 46 9.94 -0.43 9.41
N PRO A 47 10.69 -0.02 10.46
CA PRO A 47 10.24 -0.17 11.84
C PRO A 47 8.84 0.42 12.09
N LYS A 48 8.54 1.59 11.53
CA LYS A 48 7.22 2.22 11.71
C LYS A 48 6.09 1.42 11.05
N LEU A 49 6.35 0.84 9.88
CA LEU A 49 5.41 -0.03 9.20
C LEU A 49 5.23 -1.39 9.91
N GLU A 50 6.28 -1.90 10.57
CA GLU A 50 6.18 -3.08 11.43
C GLU A 50 5.28 -2.82 12.64
N GLU A 51 5.44 -1.68 13.33
CA GLU A 51 4.54 -1.27 14.42
C GLU A 51 3.09 -1.14 13.96
N LEU A 52 2.86 -0.54 12.79
CA LEU A 52 1.53 -0.43 12.18
C LEU A 52 0.92 -1.83 11.95
N PHE A 53 1.71 -2.74 11.40
CA PHE A 53 1.25 -4.09 11.07
C PHE A 53 0.90 -4.87 12.34
N GLU A 54 1.73 -4.77 13.38
CA GLU A 54 1.43 -5.35 14.68
C GLU A 54 0.15 -4.74 15.29
N HIS A 55 0.03 -3.42 15.26
CA HIS A 55 -1.12 -2.70 15.81
C HIS A 55 -2.46 -3.13 15.16
N LEU A 56 -2.44 -3.39 13.85
CA LEU A 56 -3.61 -3.79 13.08
C LEU A 56 -3.76 -5.31 12.90
N ASN A 57 -2.91 -6.12 13.55
CA ASN A 57 -2.87 -7.58 13.37
C ASN A 57 -2.71 -8.01 11.90
N ILE A 58 -1.90 -7.27 11.14
CA ILE A 58 -1.54 -7.59 9.76
C ILE A 58 -0.29 -8.47 9.78
N ARG A 59 -0.40 -9.69 9.27
CA ARG A 59 0.75 -10.58 9.13
C ARG A 59 1.63 -10.12 7.98
N ARG A 60 2.88 -9.77 8.28
CA ARG A 60 3.86 -9.39 7.25
C ARG A 60 4.11 -10.53 6.26
N VAL A 61 4.18 -10.18 4.98
CA VAL A 61 4.63 -11.02 3.88
C VAL A 61 5.93 -10.44 3.33
N TYR A 62 7.01 -11.20 3.39
CA TYR A 62 8.30 -10.74 2.88
C TYR A 62 8.27 -10.64 1.35
N LEU A 63 8.79 -9.52 0.81
CA LEU A 63 8.83 -9.22 -0.62
C LEU A 63 9.54 -10.31 -1.45
N SER A 64 10.55 -10.96 -0.85
CA SER A 64 11.31 -12.05 -1.48
C SER A 64 10.55 -13.38 -1.56
N SER A 65 9.37 -13.49 -0.94
CA SER A 65 8.62 -14.74 -0.90
C SER A 65 7.81 -14.97 -2.17
N GLN A 66 7.61 -16.24 -2.55
CA GLN A 66 6.67 -16.61 -3.62
C GLN A 66 5.24 -16.15 -3.32
N LYS A 67 4.89 -16.07 -2.02
CA LYS A 67 3.60 -15.59 -1.56
C LYS A 67 3.35 -14.14 -1.91
N ALA A 68 4.35 -13.26 -1.73
CA ALA A 68 4.27 -11.87 -2.15
C ALA A 68 3.97 -11.75 -3.65
N LYS A 69 4.67 -12.53 -4.48
CA LYS A 69 4.43 -12.56 -5.93
C LYS A 69 2.99 -12.97 -6.26
N LYS A 70 2.50 -14.07 -5.66
CA LYS A 70 1.13 -14.56 -5.87
C LYS A 70 0.08 -13.52 -5.46
N PHE A 71 0.31 -12.83 -4.35
CA PHE A 71 -0.56 -11.74 -3.90
C PHE A 71 -0.57 -10.56 -4.84
N THR A 72 0.59 -10.12 -5.34
CA THR A 72 0.67 -9.05 -6.33
C THR A 72 -0.08 -9.41 -7.62
N ASP A 73 0.08 -10.62 -8.14
CA ASP A 73 -0.62 -11.08 -9.35
C ASP A 73 -2.15 -11.10 -9.14
N ARG A 74 -2.61 -11.62 -8.00
CA ARG A 74 -4.05 -11.67 -7.65
C ARG A 74 -4.63 -10.27 -7.41
N ALA A 75 -3.88 -9.40 -6.72
CA ALA A 75 -4.26 -8.02 -6.47
C ALA A 75 -4.43 -7.25 -7.78
N ASP A 76 -3.48 -7.36 -8.70
CA ASP A 76 -3.58 -6.72 -10.02
C ASP A 76 -4.78 -7.23 -10.82
N LYS A 77 -5.03 -8.55 -10.82
CA LYS A 77 -6.23 -9.12 -11.45
C LYS A 77 -7.51 -8.55 -10.85
N LYS A 78 -7.58 -8.37 -9.53
CA LYS A 78 -8.73 -7.77 -8.85
C LYS A 78 -8.89 -6.29 -9.21
N LEU A 79 -7.81 -5.50 -9.14
CA LEU A 79 -7.81 -4.07 -9.46
C LEU A 79 -8.28 -3.81 -10.90
N ARG A 80 -7.87 -4.64 -11.88
CA ARG A 80 -8.34 -4.57 -13.27
C ARG A 80 -9.86 -4.76 -13.42
N LYS A 81 -10.49 -5.52 -12.52
CA LYS A 81 -11.95 -5.76 -12.55
C LYS A 81 -12.74 -4.62 -11.89
N VAL A 82 -12.20 -4.02 -10.83
CA VAL A 82 -12.94 -3.07 -9.96
C VAL A 82 -12.64 -1.61 -10.26
N ALA A 83 -11.56 -1.30 -10.99
CA ALA A 83 -11.27 0.05 -11.44
C ALA A 83 -12.11 0.38 -12.69
N GLU A 84 -12.94 1.43 -12.63
CA GLU A 84 -13.73 1.91 -13.77
C GLU A 84 -12.85 2.36 -14.95
N VAL A 85 -11.68 2.92 -14.63
CA VAL A 85 -10.59 3.22 -15.57
C VAL A 85 -9.32 2.64 -14.98
N TYR A 86 -8.90 1.46 -15.45
CA TYR A 86 -7.64 0.86 -15.03
C TYR A 86 -6.48 1.50 -15.80
N ASP A 87 -5.81 2.46 -15.17
CA ASP A 87 -4.47 2.83 -15.59
C ASP A 87 -3.51 1.72 -15.13
N GLU A 88 -2.71 1.14 -16.04
CA GLU A 88 -1.70 0.15 -15.64
C GLU A 88 -0.64 0.73 -14.69
N SER A 89 -0.59 2.06 -14.53
CA SER A 89 0.16 2.76 -13.48
C SER A 89 -0.49 2.69 -12.09
N ALA A 90 -1.78 2.37 -11.99
CA ALA A 90 -2.58 2.32 -10.76
C ALA A 90 -2.68 0.91 -10.14
N GLY A 91 -2.20 -0.13 -10.82
CA GLY A 91 -2.01 -1.47 -10.24
C GLY A 91 -0.77 -1.58 -9.34
N ILE A 92 -0.63 -2.67 -8.60
CA ILE A 92 0.56 -2.95 -7.77
C ILE A 92 1.81 -3.12 -8.65
N SER A 93 1.71 -3.77 -9.82
CA SER A 93 2.82 -3.78 -10.79
C SER A 93 3.11 -2.37 -11.35
N GLY A 94 2.11 -1.50 -11.43
CA GLY A 94 2.26 -0.08 -11.76
C GLY A 94 3.01 0.69 -10.67
N LEU A 95 2.75 0.33 -9.41
CA LEU A 95 3.34 0.90 -8.21
C LEU A 95 4.84 0.57 -8.10
N GLU A 96 5.26 -0.65 -8.44
CA GLU A 96 6.70 -0.99 -8.53
C GLU A 96 7.42 -0.25 -9.69
N ARG A 97 6.77 -0.10 -10.84
CA ARG A 97 7.31 0.72 -11.96
C ARG A 97 7.38 2.21 -11.58
N MET A 98 6.40 2.69 -10.83
CA MET A 98 6.37 4.06 -10.32
C MET A 98 7.48 4.27 -9.30
N LYS A 99 7.75 3.28 -8.43
CA LYS A 99 8.88 3.30 -7.51
C LYS A 99 10.19 3.49 -8.25
N MET A 100 10.47 2.68 -9.26
CA MET A 100 11.69 2.83 -10.07
C MET A 100 11.79 4.21 -10.74
N SER A 101 10.68 4.73 -11.27
CA SER A 101 10.64 6.03 -11.96
C SER A 101 10.92 7.21 -11.01
N PHE A 102 10.34 7.18 -9.81
CA PHE A 102 10.53 8.23 -8.79
C PHE A 102 11.91 8.13 -8.11
N GLU A 103 12.48 6.93 -8.01
CA GLU A 103 13.83 6.76 -7.47
C GLU A 103 14.91 7.42 -8.34
N MET A 104 14.69 7.43 -9.66
CA MET A 104 15.54 8.13 -10.63
C MET A 104 15.45 9.67 -10.53
N THR A 105 14.37 10.22 -9.98
CA THR A 105 14.18 11.67 -9.81
C THR A 105 14.63 12.18 -8.43
N GLY A 106 15.26 11.32 -7.62
CA GLY A 106 15.74 11.70 -6.30
C GLY A 106 14.75 11.44 -5.16
N CYS A 107 13.66 10.69 -5.40
CA CYS A 107 12.82 10.18 -4.32
C CYS A 107 13.29 8.78 -3.89
N VAL A 108 12.76 8.27 -2.78
CA VAL A 108 12.90 6.88 -2.35
C VAL A 108 11.54 6.40 -1.87
N ALA A 109 11.26 5.11 -2.07
CA ALA A 109 10.05 4.49 -1.58
C ALA A 109 10.34 3.21 -0.81
N GLU A 110 9.84 3.12 0.41
CA GLU A 110 9.84 1.89 1.19
C GLU A 110 8.40 1.38 1.30
N TYR A 111 8.22 0.05 1.25
CA TYR A 111 6.90 -0.54 1.35
C TYR A 111 6.90 -1.89 2.03
N MET A 112 5.75 -2.24 2.62
CA MET A 112 5.48 -3.54 3.20
C MET A 112 4.20 -4.13 2.63
N ILE A 113 4.22 -5.45 2.44
CA ILE A 113 3.06 -6.26 2.08
C ILE A 113 2.65 -7.04 3.31
N GLY A 114 1.35 -7.09 3.56
CA GLY A 114 0.77 -7.86 4.64
C GLY A 114 -0.53 -8.51 4.24
N GLU A 115 -0.97 -9.44 5.07
CA GLU A 115 -2.25 -10.12 4.91
C GLU A 115 -3.00 -10.18 6.23
N MET A 116 -4.31 -10.30 6.13
CA MET A 116 -5.22 -10.52 7.26
C MET A 116 -6.06 -11.78 6.99
N ASP A 117 -6.62 -12.39 8.04
CA ASP A 117 -7.36 -13.67 8.01
C ASP A 117 -8.67 -13.67 7.15
N SER A 118 -8.93 -12.62 6.36
CA SER A 118 -10.14 -12.43 5.54
C SER A 118 -9.84 -12.28 4.05
N ASP A 119 -8.75 -12.88 3.56
CA ASP A 119 -8.24 -12.72 2.18
C ASP A 119 -7.94 -11.25 1.80
N ILE A 120 -7.72 -10.41 2.82
CA ILE A 120 -7.33 -9.02 2.62
C ILE A 120 -5.82 -8.96 2.55
N VAL A 121 -5.32 -8.41 1.46
CA VAL A 121 -3.92 -8.05 1.29
C VAL A 121 -3.80 -6.54 1.44
N VAL A 122 -2.77 -6.15 2.17
CA VAL A 122 -2.46 -4.77 2.49
C VAL A 122 -1.09 -4.43 1.92
N TYR A 123 -1.03 -3.34 1.18
CA TYR A 123 0.19 -2.68 0.77
C TYR A 123 0.22 -1.32 1.47
N VAL A 124 1.34 -1.00 2.11
CA VAL A 124 1.59 0.34 2.64
C VAL A 124 2.95 0.79 2.12
N MET A 125 2.94 1.88 1.38
CA MET A 125 4.11 2.49 0.78
C MET A 125 4.30 3.91 1.32
N VAL A 126 5.54 4.26 1.62
CA VAL A 126 5.94 5.59 2.07
C VAL A 126 6.99 6.11 1.10
N TRP A 127 6.73 7.30 0.57
CA TRP A 127 7.59 8.04 -0.34
C TRP A 127 8.23 9.21 0.39
N PHE A 128 9.51 9.41 0.16
CA PHE A 128 10.25 10.55 0.70
C PHE A 128 11.30 11.04 -0.29
N ASP A 129 11.67 12.30 -0.14
CA ASP A 129 12.71 12.94 -0.94
C ASP A 129 14.09 12.61 -0.35
N LYS A 130 15.08 12.25 -1.18
CA LYS A 130 16.46 11.95 -0.74
C LYS A 130 17.15 13.14 -0.07
N SER A 131 16.69 14.36 -0.34
CA SER A 131 17.24 15.59 0.22
C SER A 131 16.64 15.97 1.58
N GLU A 132 15.71 15.17 2.12
CA GLU A 132 15.00 15.43 3.39
C GLU A 132 14.17 16.74 3.42
N TYR A 133 13.96 17.38 2.25
CA TYR A 133 13.20 18.62 2.12
C TYR A 133 11.68 18.39 2.03
N TRP A 134 11.06 17.97 3.16
CA TRP A 134 9.59 17.94 3.37
C TRP A 134 8.79 17.22 2.26
N PRO A 135 7.46 17.35 2.27
CA PRO A 135 6.50 16.40 2.84
C PRO A 135 6.54 14.99 2.25
N MET A 136 6.44 13.98 3.13
CA MET A 136 6.40 12.57 2.75
C MET A 136 4.98 12.17 2.29
N PHE A 137 4.89 11.23 1.35
CA PHE A 137 3.61 10.71 0.86
C PHE A 137 3.41 9.28 1.34
N VAL A 138 2.19 8.95 1.72
CA VAL A 138 1.80 7.59 2.07
C VAL A 138 0.77 7.13 1.06
N GLU A 139 0.92 5.92 0.58
CA GLU A 139 -0.06 5.24 -0.24
C GLU A 139 -0.39 3.89 0.39
N SER A 140 -1.68 3.65 0.62
CA SER A 140 -2.15 2.34 1.06
C SER A 140 -3.07 1.75 0.01
N ALA A 141 -2.83 0.49 -0.35
CA ALA A 141 -3.74 -0.33 -1.13
C ALA A 141 -4.22 -1.49 -0.26
N VAL A 142 -5.52 -1.53 0.01
CA VAL A 142 -6.17 -2.62 0.75
C VAL A 142 -7.12 -3.31 -0.20
N ILE A 143 -6.93 -4.61 -0.40
CA ILE A 143 -7.60 -5.35 -1.46
C ILE A 143 -8.09 -6.67 -0.88
N LYS A 144 -9.39 -6.92 -0.98
CA LYS A 144 -9.97 -8.22 -0.73
C LYS A 144 -9.79 -9.08 -1.98
N LEU A 145 -9.02 -10.15 -1.86
CA LEU A 145 -8.80 -11.08 -2.96
C LEU A 145 -10.01 -12.00 -3.13
N ASP A 146 -10.26 -12.40 -4.39
CA ASP A 146 -11.15 -13.51 -4.68
C ASP A 146 -10.54 -14.80 -4.08
N PRO A 147 -11.33 -15.79 -3.63
CA PRO A 147 -10.81 -17.09 -3.21
C PRO A 147 -9.85 -17.67 -4.26
N GLU A 148 -8.87 -18.48 -3.83
CA GLU A 148 -8.07 -19.20 -4.81
C GLU A 148 -9.00 -20.14 -5.57
N ASP A 149 -9.02 -20.01 -6.90
CA ASP A 149 -9.64 -21.01 -7.75
C ASP A 149 -8.85 -22.31 -7.48
N ASP A 150 -9.48 -23.28 -6.82
CA ASP A 150 -8.97 -24.65 -6.70
C ASP A 150 -9.01 -25.26 -8.12
N ASP A 151 -7.94 -25.09 -8.90
CA ASP A 151 -7.71 -25.85 -10.13
C ASP A 151 -7.28 -27.30 -9.82
#